data_AF-M0MPR0-F1
#
_entry.id   AF-M0MPR0-F1
#
_cell.length_a   1.000
_cell.length_b   1.000
_cell.length_c   1.000
_cell.angle_alpha   90.00
_cell.angle_beta   90.00
_cell.angle_gamma   90.00
#
_symmetry.space_group_name_H-M   'P 1'
#
loop_
_entity.id
_entity.type
_entity.pdbx_description
1 polymer ?
#
loop_
_entity_poly.entity_id
_entity_poly.type
_entity_poly.pdbx_seq_one_letter_code
_entity_poly.pdbx_strand_id
1 'polypeptide(L)'
;MECGRCGARLDRAGDFCLTCRTASVDSVVLDCGRERATATSLADGERVGTWTVTTIEESGEDRPRERRNFAGRIADEVHRKRPETVYATGDREVLRAVRTQLHYDCRRIADPGDDPVATVLERADEPALAVVETPPREKLGGSHSTLVGGRTGRDTVGVAADHPHVKKVIPGPIDAGGRGSRTGVRAKATRADANGNVRLLLRDGSSVQEVRVVTTAADRDQGERVREDLNRGLADADLRK
;
A
#
# COMPACT_ATOMS: atom_id res chain seq x y z
N MET A 1 2.42 -30.11 13.03
CA MET A 1 2.44 -29.01 14.03
C MET A 1 1.15 -29.08 14.82
N GLU A 2 1.13 -28.56 16.04
CA GLU A 2 -0.03 -28.66 16.94
C GLU A 2 -0.46 -27.26 17.39
N CYS A 3 -1.75 -27.09 17.67
CA CYS A 3 -2.26 -25.87 18.26
C CYS A 3 -1.68 -25.70 19.67
N GLY A 4 -1.00 -24.57 19.93
CA GLY A 4 -0.42 -24.26 21.24
C GLY A 4 -1.44 -24.21 22.39
N ARG A 5 -2.75 -24.05 22.07
CA ARG A 5 -3.81 -23.99 23.08
C ARG A 5 -4.44 -25.34 23.41
N CYS A 6 -4.70 -26.20 22.41
CA CYS A 6 -5.47 -27.43 22.61
C CYS A 6 -4.76 -28.71 22.13
N GLY A 7 -3.56 -28.60 21.55
CA GLY A 7 -2.78 -29.74 21.05
C GLY A 7 -3.31 -30.37 19.76
N ALA A 8 -4.41 -29.86 19.18
CA ALA A 8 -4.94 -30.40 17.94
C ALA A 8 -3.93 -30.26 16.78
N ARG A 9 -3.84 -31.28 15.93
CA ARG A 9 -3.00 -31.23 14.73
C ARG A 9 -3.47 -30.15 13.77
N LEU A 10 -2.51 -29.36 13.28
CA LEU A 10 -2.70 -28.35 12.25
C LEU A 10 -2.17 -28.88 10.91
N ASP A 11 -2.88 -28.59 9.83
CA ASP A 11 -2.49 -28.98 8.47
C ASP A 11 -1.18 -28.29 8.05
N ARG A 12 -1.04 -26.99 8.38
CA ARG A 12 0.19 -26.21 8.16
C ARG A 12 0.55 -25.38 9.39
N ALA A 13 1.80 -24.93 9.39
CA ALA A 13 2.33 -23.99 10.36
C ALA A 13 1.45 -22.74 10.47
N GLY A 14 1.04 -22.38 11.68
CA GLY A 14 0.27 -21.16 11.93
C GLY A 14 -1.20 -21.21 11.48
N ASP A 15 -1.71 -22.36 11.01
CA ASP A 15 -3.13 -22.47 10.65
C ASP A 15 -4.03 -22.17 11.84
N PHE A 16 -5.18 -21.56 11.54
CA PHE A 16 -6.23 -21.35 12.52
C PHE A 16 -6.74 -22.71 13.03
N CYS A 17 -6.77 -22.90 14.34
CA CYS A 17 -7.23 -24.16 14.91
C CYS A 17 -8.74 -24.27 14.77
N LEU A 18 -9.20 -25.20 13.93
CA LEU A 18 -10.64 -25.45 13.75
C LEU A 18 -11.29 -26.15 14.95
N THR A 19 -10.50 -26.80 15.82
CA THR A 19 -10.99 -27.50 17.02
C THR A 19 -11.35 -26.51 18.13
N CYS A 20 -10.42 -25.64 18.54
CA CYS A 20 -10.66 -24.66 19.62
C CYS A 20 -10.92 -23.24 19.12
N ARG A 21 -11.03 -23.05 17.79
CA ARG A 21 -11.34 -21.78 17.12
C ARG A 21 -10.43 -20.62 17.54
N THR A 22 -9.15 -20.90 17.72
CA THR A 22 -8.15 -19.91 18.14
C THR A 22 -7.14 -19.69 17.01
N ALA A 23 -6.76 -18.44 16.78
CA ALA A 23 -5.67 -18.09 15.88
C ALA A 23 -4.35 -18.60 16.45
N SER A 24 -3.47 -19.08 15.58
CA SER A 24 -2.14 -19.55 15.96
C SER A 24 -1.07 -18.50 15.65
N VAL A 25 -1.46 -17.38 15.04
CA VAL A 25 -0.59 -16.30 14.55
C VAL A 25 -1.35 -14.97 14.62
N ASP A 26 -0.61 -13.89 14.84
CA ASP A 26 -1.16 -12.54 14.95
C ASP A 26 -1.08 -11.80 13.61
N SER A 27 -0.02 -12.08 12.83
CA SER A 27 0.20 -11.40 11.57
C SER A 27 0.80 -12.29 10.47
N VAL A 28 0.60 -11.86 9.22
CA VAL A 28 1.22 -12.48 8.03
C VAL A 28 1.97 -11.41 7.25
N VAL A 29 3.21 -11.72 6.85
CA VAL A 29 4.03 -10.88 5.97
C VAL A 29 4.06 -11.50 4.58
N LEU A 30 3.61 -10.73 3.59
CA LEU A 30 3.59 -11.07 2.18
C LEU A 30 4.75 -10.36 1.45
N ASP A 31 5.55 -11.14 0.74
CA ASP A 31 6.49 -10.63 -0.25
C ASP A 31 6.07 -11.14 -1.62
N CYS A 32 5.43 -10.29 -2.41
CA CYS A 32 4.76 -10.66 -3.65
C CYS A 32 5.60 -10.22 -4.86
N GLY A 33 6.43 -11.10 -5.40
CA GLY A 33 6.99 -10.92 -6.75
C GLY A 33 5.96 -11.20 -7.85
N ARG A 34 6.35 -11.00 -9.11
CA ARG A 34 5.47 -11.23 -10.27
C ARG A 34 5.04 -12.69 -10.43
N GLU A 35 6.00 -13.62 -10.29
CA GLU A 35 5.76 -15.06 -10.49
C GLU A 35 5.86 -15.88 -9.19
N ARG A 36 6.36 -15.27 -8.13
CA ARG A 36 6.63 -15.91 -6.84
C ARG A 36 6.27 -14.98 -5.71
N ALA A 37 5.46 -15.47 -4.78
CA ALA A 37 5.14 -14.78 -3.54
C ALA A 37 5.47 -15.66 -2.34
N THR A 38 5.87 -15.05 -1.23
CA THR A 38 5.99 -15.73 0.05
C THR A 38 4.98 -15.17 1.04
N ALA A 39 4.44 -16.05 1.89
CA ALA A 39 3.59 -15.71 3.01
C ALA A 39 4.24 -16.27 4.28
N THR A 40 4.77 -15.39 5.12
CA THR A 40 5.39 -15.76 6.40
C THR A 40 4.46 -15.41 7.54
N SER A 41 4.13 -16.40 8.36
CA SER A 41 3.22 -16.24 9.49
C SER A 41 4.02 -15.96 10.77
N LEU A 42 3.56 -14.99 11.56
CA LEU A 42 4.20 -14.54 12.79
C LEU A 42 3.27 -14.70 13.99
N ALA A 43 3.80 -15.25 15.08
CA ALA A 43 3.13 -15.30 16.39
C ALA A 43 4.08 -14.73 17.44
N ASP A 44 3.60 -13.78 18.24
CA ASP A 44 4.38 -13.17 19.33
C ASP A 44 5.77 -12.65 18.86
N GLY A 45 5.85 -12.10 17.65
CA GLY A 45 7.10 -11.60 17.07
C GLY A 45 8.04 -12.68 16.51
N GLU A 46 7.63 -13.94 16.47
CA GLU A 46 8.44 -15.05 15.97
C GLU A 46 7.87 -15.65 14.67
N ARG A 47 8.76 -16.14 13.80
CA ARG A 47 8.38 -16.84 12.57
C ARG A 47 7.87 -18.24 12.88
N VAL A 48 6.58 -18.48 12.65
CA VAL A 48 5.96 -19.81 12.82
C VAL A 48 6.10 -20.65 11.55
N GLY A 49 6.07 -20.02 10.39
CA GLY A 49 6.29 -20.72 9.12
C GLY A 49 6.21 -19.82 7.89
N THR A 50 6.82 -20.28 6.80
CA THR A 50 6.81 -19.58 5.52
C THR A 50 6.29 -20.50 4.44
N TRP A 51 5.36 -19.99 3.64
CA TRP A 51 4.84 -20.68 2.46
C TRP A 51 5.19 -19.92 1.19
N THR A 52 5.54 -20.64 0.13
CA THR A 52 5.76 -20.05 -1.19
C THR A 52 4.61 -20.40 -2.12
N VAL A 53 4.08 -19.39 -2.79
CA VAL A 53 3.13 -19.53 -3.89
C VAL A 53 3.84 -19.12 -5.18
N THR A 54 3.70 -19.92 -6.23
CA THR A 54 4.24 -19.61 -7.56
C THR A 54 3.13 -19.63 -8.61
N THR A 55 3.35 -18.87 -9.66
CA THR A 55 2.57 -18.84 -10.90
C THR A 55 3.54 -18.87 -12.09
N ILE A 56 3.00 -19.04 -13.29
CA ILE A 56 3.74 -18.91 -14.55
C ILE A 56 3.23 -17.62 -15.18
N GLU A 57 4.12 -16.70 -15.55
CA GLU A 57 3.70 -15.45 -16.19
C GLU A 57 3.00 -15.72 -17.52
N GLU A 58 1.74 -15.29 -17.61
CA GLU A 58 0.97 -15.29 -18.86
C GLU A 58 0.97 -13.90 -19.50
N SER A 59 0.83 -13.87 -20.83
CA SER A 59 0.77 -12.65 -21.62
C SER A 59 -0.55 -12.54 -22.40
N GLY A 60 -0.81 -11.37 -23.00
CA GLY A 60 -2.04 -11.15 -23.77
C GLY A 60 -3.31 -11.26 -22.93
N GLU A 61 -4.30 -11.99 -23.45
CA GLU A 61 -5.64 -12.10 -22.88
C GLU A 61 -5.69 -12.95 -21.59
N ASP A 62 -4.71 -13.82 -21.37
CA ASP A 62 -4.65 -14.69 -20.19
C ASP A 62 -4.02 -14.02 -18.97
N ARG A 63 -3.23 -12.95 -19.16
CA ARG A 63 -2.56 -12.21 -18.07
C ARG A 63 -3.50 -11.79 -16.93
N PRO A 64 -4.71 -11.23 -17.17
CA PRO A 64 -5.61 -10.87 -16.08
C PRO A 64 -6.17 -12.08 -15.31
N ARG A 65 -6.36 -13.22 -15.99
CA ARG A 65 -6.87 -14.46 -15.40
C ARG A 65 -5.79 -15.12 -14.54
N GLU A 66 -4.58 -15.23 -15.07
CA GLU A 66 -3.38 -15.68 -14.36
C GLU A 66 -3.20 -14.89 -13.07
N ARG A 67 -3.10 -13.55 -13.16
CA ARG A 67 -2.91 -12.69 -11.99
C ARG A 67 -4.00 -12.84 -10.93
N ARG A 68 -5.27 -12.99 -11.36
CA ARG A 68 -6.39 -13.24 -10.43
C ARG A 68 -6.22 -14.56 -9.69
N ASN A 69 -5.85 -15.62 -10.41
CA ASN A 69 -5.62 -16.94 -9.82
C ASN A 69 -4.41 -16.93 -8.88
N PHE A 70 -3.31 -16.28 -9.26
CA PHE A 70 -2.13 -16.15 -8.42
C PHE A 70 -2.45 -15.41 -7.12
N ALA A 71 -3.14 -14.27 -7.23
CA ALA A 71 -3.61 -13.51 -6.07
C ALA A 71 -4.56 -14.32 -5.17
N GLY A 72 -5.44 -15.14 -5.76
CA GLY A 72 -6.33 -16.02 -5.00
C GLY A 72 -5.58 -17.07 -4.19
N ARG A 73 -4.55 -17.70 -4.79
CA ARG A 73 -3.71 -18.66 -4.07
C ARG A 73 -2.92 -18.03 -2.91
N ILE A 74 -2.51 -16.77 -3.05
CA ILE A 74 -1.89 -16.02 -1.96
C ILE A 74 -2.92 -15.72 -0.87
N ALA A 75 -4.10 -15.23 -1.25
CA ALA A 75 -5.17 -14.91 -0.31
C ALA A 75 -5.66 -16.13 0.48
N ASP A 76 -5.75 -17.30 -0.17
CA ASP A 76 -6.09 -18.56 0.48
C ASP A 76 -5.11 -18.93 1.61
N GLU A 77 -3.82 -18.67 1.43
CA GLU A 77 -2.84 -18.91 2.49
C GLU A 77 -3.10 -17.99 3.69
N VAL A 78 -3.40 -16.71 3.46
CA VAL A 78 -3.76 -15.75 4.52
C VAL A 78 -5.05 -16.17 5.23
N HIS A 79 -6.09 -16.55 4.49
CA HIS A 79 -7.38 -16.98 5.05
C HIS A 79 -7.27 -18.23 5.93
N ARG A 80 -6.32 -19.13 5.64
CA ARG A 80 -6.05 -20.29 6.49
C ARG A 80 -5.53 -19.90 7.87
N LYS A 81 -4.74 -18.81 7.95
CA LYS A 81 -4.14 -18.34 9.22
C LYS A 81 -5.10 -17.50 10.04
N ARG A 82 -5.97 -16.74 9.37
CA ARG A 82 -6.88 -15.75 9.98
C ARG A 82 -6.14 -14.76 10.90
N PRO A 83 -5.12 -14.04 10.37
CA PRO A 83 -4.36 -13.10 11.17
C PRO A 83 -5.20 -11.86 11.51
N GLU A 84 -4.73 -11.08 12.47
CA GLU A 84 -5.30 -9.76 12.75
C GLU A 84 -4.82 -8.73 11.69
N THR A 85 -3.55 -8.81 11.31
CA THR A 85 -2.91 -7.87 10.37
C THR A 85 -2.13 -8.59 9.28
N VAL A 86 -2.14 -8.04 8.07
CA VAL A 86 -1.31 -8.48 6.95
C VAL A 86 -0.36 -7.36 6.55
N TYR A 87 0.94 -7.62 6.56
CA TYR A 87 1.95 -6.73 6.00
C TYR A 87 2.31 -7.20 4.60
N ALA A 88 2.48 -6.30 3.63
CA ALA A 88 2.69 -6.70 2.25
C ALA A 88 3.67 -5.80 1.49
N THR A 89 4.55 -6.40 0.69
CA THR A 89 5.49 -5.71 -0.19
C THR A 89 5.62 -6.42 -1.55
N GLY A 90 6.33 -5.79 -2.50
CA GLY A 90 6.58 -6.32 -3.83
C GLY A 90 5.74 -5.69 -4.96
N ASP A 91 5.46 -6.50 -5.98
CA ASP A 91 4.80 -6.15 -7.24
C ASP A 91 3.43 -5.51 -7.02
N ARG A 92 3.24 -4.33 -7.61
CA ARG A 92 2.07 -3.49 -7.40
C ARG A 92 0.79 -4.08 -7.99
N GLU A 93 0.87 -4.76 -9.12
CA GLU A 93 -0.30 -5.38 -9.75
C GLU A 93 -0.79 -6.58 -8.96
N VAL A 94 0.15 -7.43 -8.50
CA VAL A 94 -0.16 -8.59 -7.65
C VAL A 94 -0.74 -8.13 -6.31
N LEU A 95 -0.10 -7.16 -5.64
CA LEU A 95 -0.60 -6.62 -4.37
C LEU A 95 -2.00 -6.02 -4.49
N ARG A 96 -2.30 -5.31 -5.58
CA ARG A 96 -3.65 -4.78 -5.83
C ARG A 96 -4.65 -5.93 -5.97
N ALA A 97 -4.31 -6.99 -6.72
CA ALA A 97 -5.18 -8.14 -6.91
C ALA A 97 -5.40 -8.93 -5.61
N VAL A 98 -4.36 -9.10 -4.77
CA VAL A 98 -4.48 -9.77 -3.46
C VAL A 98 -5.38 -8.97 -2.53
N ARG A 99 -5.20 -7.65 -2.44
CA ARG A 99 -6.03 -6.77 -1.59
C ARG A 99 -7.52 -6.84 -1.92
N THR A 100 -7.89 -7.03 -3.19
CA THR A 100 -9.32 -7.18 -3.55
C THR A 100 -9.96 -8.47 -3.02
N GLN A 101 -9.16 -9.43 -2.55
CA GLN A 101 -9.61 -10.73 -2.08
C GLN A 101 -9.44 -10.90 -0.56
N LEU A 102 -8.80 -9.95 0.12
CA LEU A 102 -8.58 -9.98 1.56
C LEU A 102 -9.53 -9.01 2.27
N HIS A 103 -10.01 -9.42 3.45
CA HIS A 103 -10.79 -8.59 4.35
C HIS A 103 -9.99 -8.13 5.59
N TYR A 104 -8.71 -8.54 5.69
CA TYR A 104 -7.81 -8.17 6.78
C TYR A 104 -7.14 -6.82 6.52
N ASP A 105 -6.70 -6.14 7.59
CA ASP A 105 -5.93 -4.89 7.50
C ASP A 105 -4.60 -5.14 6.77
N CYS A 106 -4.52 -4.69 5.52
CA CYS A 106 -3.39 -4.93 4.62
C CYS A 106 -2.43 -3.73 4.56
N ARG A 107 -1.45 -3.70 5.46
CA ARG A 107 -0.42 -2.67 5.59
C ARG A 107 0.68 -2.85 4.55
N ARG A 108 1.09 -1.77 3.89
CA ARG A 108 2.20 -1.82 2.92
C ARG A 108 3.53 -1.66 3.66
N ILE A 109 4.53 -2.46 3.29
CA ILE A 109 5.93 -2.25 3.70
C ILE A 109 6.61 -1.46 2.58
N ALA A 110 6.87 -0.18 2.83
CA ALA A 110 7.47 0.74 1.85
C ALA A 110 8.92 0.36 1.53
N ASP A 111 9.73 0.14 2.57
CA ASP A 111 11.15 -0.20 2.45
C ASP A 111 11.41 -1.51 3.20
N PRO A 112 11.22 -2.66 2.52
CA PRO A 112 11.31 -3.97 3.14
C PRO A 112 12.74 -4.44 3.45
N GLY A 113 13.76 -3.65 3.13
CA GLY A 113 15.16 -4.09 3.19
C GLY A 113 15.36 -5.37 2.38
N ASP A 114 16.33 -6.20 2.80
CA ASP A 114 16.55 -7.54 2.25
C ASP A 114 15.56 -8.59 2.81
N ASP A 115 14.94 -8.28 3.96
CA ASP A 115 14.05 -9.18 4.68
C ASP A 115 12.80 -8.42 5.16
N PRO A 116 11.67 -8.57 4.44
CA PRO A 116 10.42 -7.91 4.78
C PRO A 116 9.92 -8.24 6.18
N VAL A 117 10.25 -9.44 6.70
CA VAL A 117 9.82 -9.85 8.04
C VAL A 117 10.67 -9.15 9.10
N ALA A 118 11.99 -9.07 8.92
CA ALA A 118 12.84 -8.30 9.84
C ALA A 118 12.36 -6.85 9.93
N THR A 119 12.01 -6.25 8.80
CA THR A 119 11.44 -4.89 8.74
C THR A 119 10.15 -4.76 9.57
N VAL A 120 9.27 -5.76 9.54
CA VAL A 120 8.04 -5.75 10.34
C VAL A 120 8.33 -5.90 11.82
N LEU A 121 9.26 -6.80 12.20
CA LEU A 121 9.63 -7.03 13.59
C LEU A 121 10.32 -5.81 14.22
N GLU A 122 11.21 -5.15 13.50
CA GLU A 122 11.86 -3.90 13.93
C GLU A 122 10.87 -2.76 14.15
N ARG A 123 9.71 -2.80 13.47
CA ARG A 123 8.71 -1.74 13.46
C ARG A 123 7.42 -2.10 14.20
N ALA A 124 7.35 -3.26 14.84
CA ALA A 124 6.13 -3.79 15.45
C ALA A 124 5.61 -2.93 16.63
N ASP A 125 6.51 -2.22 17.32
CA ASP A 125 6.18 -1.29 18.40
C ASP A 125 5.72 0.10 17.93
N GLU A 126 5.74 0.37 16.62
CA GLU A 126 5.33 1.66 16.08
C GLU A 126 3.83 1.67 15.77
N PRO A 127 3.07 2.69 16.25
CA PRO A 127 1.64 2.77 16.01
C PRO A 127 1.34 2.82 14.51
N ALA A 128 0.43 1.95 14.08
CA ALA A 128 0.11 1.80 12.67
C ALA A 128 -0.66 3.00 12.10
N LEU A 129 -0.35 3.35 10.85
CA LEU A 129 -1.14 4.29 10.08
C LEU A 129 -2.52 3.70 9.80
N ALA A 130 -3.59 4.37 10.22
CA ALA A 130 -4.94 3.95 9.89
C ALA A 130 -5.14 3.88 8.37
N VAL A 131 -5.99 2.97 7.89
CA VAL A 131 -6.37 2.84 6.48
C VAL A 131 -7.70 3.54 6.23
N VAL A 132 -7.83 4.18 5.07
CA VAL A 132 -9.01 4.90 4.63
C VAL A 132 -9.68 4.13 3.49
N GLU A 133 -10.88 3.60 3.78
CA GLU A 133 -11.73 2.88 2.83
C GLU A 133 -12.48 3.79 1.84
N THR A 134 -12.47 5.10 2.07
CA THR A 134 -13.13 6.07 1.18
C THR A 134 -12.60 5.92 -0.25
N PRO A 135 -13.47 5.74 -1.26
CA PRO A 135 -13.04 5.62 -2.65
C PRO A 135 -12.24 6.85 -3.10
N PRO A 136 -11.21 6.70 -3.97
CA PRO A 136 -10.34 7.81 -4.38
C PRO A 136 -11.09 9.04 -4.91
N ARG A 137 -12.16 8.81 -5.69
CA ARG A 137 -13.04 9.84 -6.24
C ARG A 137 -13.71 10.72 -5.18
N GLU A 138 -13.93 10.18 -3.98
CA GLU A 138 -14.59 10.85 -2.86
C GLU A 138 -13.57 11.54 -1.93
N LYS A 139 -12.27 11.26 -2.10
CA LYS A 139 -11.20 11.93 -1.32
C LYS A 139 -10.85 13.32 -1.86
N LEU A 140 -11.18 13.60 -3.11
CA LEU A 140 -11.02 14.93 -3.71
C LEU A 140 -12.03 15.91 -3.11
N GLY A 141 -11.55 17.02 -2.53
CA GLY A 141 -12.43 18.04 -1.97
C GLY A 141 -11.79 19.43 -1.91
N GLY A 142 -12.53 20.39 -1.36
CA GLY A 142 -12.13 21.79 -1.31
C GLY A 142 -12.84 22.65 -2.36
N SER A 143 -12.57 23.95 -2.34
CA SER A 143 -13.22 24.94 -3.22
C SER A 143 -12.65 24.94 -4.64
N HIS A 144 -11.43 24.44 -4.83
CA HIS A 144 -10.79 24.37 -6.13
C HIS A 144 -10.83 22.92 -6.65
N SER A 145 -11.43 22.72 -7.81
CA SER A 145 -11.48 21.43 -8.51
C SER A 145 -10.63 21.40 -9.79
N THR A 146 -10.17 22.57 -10.24
CA THR A 146 -9.30 22.71 -11.41
C THR A 146 -7.86 22.36 -11.05
N LEU A 147 -7.24 21.53 -11.89
CA LEU A 147 -5.85 21.08 -11.73
C LEU A 147 -4.96 21.57 -12.87
N VAL A 148 -3.74 21.97 -12.54
CA VAL A 148 -2.67 22.25 -13.50
C VAL A 148 -2.41 21.01 -14.37
N GLY A 149 -2.27 21.21 -15.68
CA GLY A 149 -1.92 20.13 -16.62
C GLY A 149 -3.08 19.19 -16.99
N GLY A 150 -4.32 19.56 -16.69
CA GLY A 150 -5.52 18.87 -17.20
C GLY A 150 -5.59 17.40 -16.77
N ARG A 151 -5.58 16.47 -17.74
CA ARG A 151 -5.69 15.02 -17.48
C ARG A 151 -4.51 14.51 -16.67
N THR A 152 -3.29 14.83 -17.06
CA THR A 152 -2.08 14.40 -16.35
C THR A 152 -2.05 14.97 -14.92
N GLY A 153 -2.57 16.18 -14.72
CA GLY A 153 -2.79 16.73 -13.38
C GLY A 153 -3.76 15.91 -12.53
N ARG A 154 -4.88 15.45 -13.11
CA ARG A 154 -5.81 14.53 -12.44
C ARG A 154 -5.16 13.20 -12.13
N ASP A 155 -4.41 12.61 -13.06
CA ASP A 155 -3.73 11.33 -12.84
C ASP A 155 -2.71 11.44 -11.69
N THR A 156 -1.98 12.56 -11.63
CA THR A 156 -1.05 12.87 -10.53
C THR A 156 -1.76 12.93 -9.18
N VAL A 157 -2.90 13.63 -9.09
CA VAL A 157 -3.69 13.70 -7.86
C VAL A 157 -4.33 12.34 -7.54
N GLY A 158 -4.66 11.55 -8.56
CA GLY A 158 -5.14 10.18 -8.44
C GLY A 158 -4.16 9.29 -7.68
N VAL A 159 -2.85 9.41 -7.92
CA VAL A 159 -1.82 8.69 -7.15
C VAL A 159 -1.95 8.96 -5.65
N ALA A 160 -2.21 10.21 -5.26
CA ALA A 160 -2.40 10.57 -3.85
C ALA A 160 -3.75 10.10 -3.30
N ALA A 161 -4.82 10.21 -4.08
CA ALA A 161 -6.15 9.75 -3.67
C ALA A 161 -6.23 8.22 -3.53
N ASP A 162 -5.53 7.48 -4.37
CA ASP A 162 -5.44 6.01 -4.31
C ASP A 162 -4.65 5.52 -3.08
N HIS A 163 -3.94 6.41 -2.38
CA HIS A 163 -3.12 6.02 -1.25
C HIS A 163 -3.97 5.65 -0.02
N PRO A 164 -3.74 4.48 0.61
CA PRO A 164 -4.57 3.96 1.71
C PRO A 164 -4.54 4.86 2.95
N HIS A 165 -3.43 5.56 3.18
CA HIS A 165 -3.25 6.44 4.34
C HIS A 165 -3.61 7.91 4.06
N VAL A 166 -4.20 8.20 2.90
CA VAL A 166 -4.68 9.55 2.55
C VAL A 166 -6.18 9.61 2.81
N LYS A 167 -6.58 10.54 3.67
CA LYS A 167 -7.99 10.85 4.00
C LYS A 167 -8.61 11.77 2.97
N LYS A 168 -7.87 12.79 2.54
CA LYS A 168 -8.40 13.87 1.70
C LYS A 168 -7.31 14.53 0.88
N VAL A 169 -7.64 14.90 -0.35
CA VAL A 169 -6.77 15.67 -1.24
C VAL A 169 -7.46 16.97 -1.61
N ILE A 170 -6.79 18.09 -1.34
CA ILE A 170 -7.37 19.43 -1.41
C ILE A 170 -6.52 20.30 -2.35
N PRO A 171 -6.97 20.54 -3.59
CA PRO A 171 -6.27 21.43 -4.50
C PRO A 171 -6.29 22.88 -4.02
N GLY A 172 -5.13 23.54 -4.11
CA GLY A 172 -4.99 24.97 -3.89
C GLY A 172 -5.15 25.78 -5.18
N PRO A 173 -5.00 27.11 -5.09
CA PRO A 173 -4.98 27.99 -6.25
C PRO A 173 -3.81 27.66 -7.19
N ILE A 174 -3.97 28.01 -8.47
CA ILE A 174 -2.93 27.87 -9.49
C ILE A 174 -2.17 29.19 -9.58
N ASP A 175 -0.86 29.12 -9.37
CA ASP A 175 0.03 30.26 -9.58
C ASP A 175 0.68 30.14 -10.96
N ALA A 176 0.28 31.00 -11.89
CA ALA A 176 0.65 30.92 -13.31
C ALA A 176 1.72 31.98 -13.66
N GLY A 177 2.97 31.54 -13.85
CA GLY A 177 4.05 32.43 -14.30
C GLY A 177 4.11 32.59 -15.83
N GLY A 178 3.30 33.46 -16.44
CA GLY A 178 3.45 33.85 -17.85
C GLY A 178 3.27 32.73 -18.91
N ARG A 179 3.42 33.08 -20.20
CA ARG A 179 3.27 32.17 -21.36
C ARG A 179 4.47 31.24 -21.53
N GLY A 180 4.65 30.29 -20.62
CA GLY A 180 5.63 29.20 -20.76
C GLY A 180 5.11 28.08 -21.66
N SER A 181 6.01 27.40 -22.37
CA SER A 181 5.70 26.17 -23.12
C SER A 181 5.22 25.07 -22.17
N ARG A 182 4.17 24.32 -22.57
CA ARG A 182 3.68 23.14 -21.84
C ARG A 182 4.68 22.00 -22.02
N THR A 183 5.61 21.86 -21.06
CA THR A 183 6.68 20.85 -21.09
C THR A 183 6.30 19.53 -20.43
N GLY A 184 5.07 19.42 -19.92
CA GLY A 184 4.56 18.23 -19.23
C GLY A 184 4.47 18.42 -17.72
N VAL A 185 3.54 17.69 -17.09
CA VAL A 185 3.28 17.76 -15.65
C VAL A 185 4.34 16.98 -14.90
N ARG A 186 4.94 17.62 -13.90
CA ARG A 186 5.83 17.00 -12.93
C ARG A 186 5.31 17.28 -11.52
N ALA A 187 5.48 16.32 -10.63
CA ALA A 187 5.05 16.45 -9.25
C ALA A 187 6.02 15.87 -8.24
N LYS A 188 5.95 16.38 -7.02
CA LYS A 188 6.63 15.80 -5.86
C LYS A 188 5.82 16.00 -4.59
N ALA A 189 5.83 14.99 -3.71
CA ALA A 189 5.37 15.15 -2.34
C ALA A 189 6.49 15.79 -1.50
N THR A 190 6.17 16.90 -0.86
CA THR A 190 7.07 17.66 0.03
C THR A 190 7.11 17.06 1.43
N ARG A 191 8.08 17.51 2.23
CA ARG A 191 8.26 17.12 3.64
C ARG A 191 6.95 17.20 4.42
N ALA A 192 6.77 16.26 5.34
CA ALA A 192 5.61 16.23 6.20
C ALA A 192 5.63 17.39 7.20
N ASP A 193 4.44 17.89 7.53
CA ASP A 193 4.25 18.81 8.63
C ASP A 193 4.25 18.07 9.98
N ALA A 194 4.14 18.83 11.08
CA ALA A 194 4.16 18.27 12.43
C ALA A 194 3.01 17.27 12.69
N ASN A 195 1.90 17.36 11.94
CA ASN A 195 0.75 16.48 12.05
C ASN A 195 0.80 15.36 10.99
N GLY A 196 1.93 15.17 10.32
CA GLY A 196 2.12 14.13 9.33
C GLY A 196 1.43 14.34 7.98
N ASN A 197 0.88 15.52 7.72
CA ASN A 197 0.30 15.84 6.41
C ASN A 197 1.40 16.28 5.45
N VAL A 198 1.16 16.09 4.15
CA VAL A 198 2.13 16.46 3.11
C VAL A 198 1.50 17.40 2.09
N ARG A 199 2.34 18.06 1.30
CA ARG A 199 1.88 18.86 0.15
C ARG A 199 2.46 18.28 -1.13
N LEU A 200 1.59 18.06 -2.10
CA LEU A 200 1.94 17.65 -3.45
C LEU A 200 2.11 18.92 -4.30
N LEU A 201 3.31 19.15 -4.80
CA LEU A 201 3.62 20.27 -5.69
C LEU A 201 3.49 19.81 -7.14
N LEU A 202 2.48 20.30 -7.85
CA LEU A 202 2.30 20.07 -9.29
C LEU A 202 2.91 21.22 -10.07
N ARG A 203 3.58 20.92 -11.18
CA ARG A 203 4.15 21.91 -12.08
C ARG A 203 3.92 21.51 -13.53
N ASP A 204 3.43 22.44 -14.33
CA ASP A 204 3.37 22.34 -15.79
C ASP A 204 3.97 23.62 -16.38
N GLY A 205 5.16 23.50 -16.95
CA GLY A 205 5.98 24.64 -17.36
C GLY A 205 6.25 25.62 -16.20
N SER A 206 5.70 26.82 -16.31
CA SER A 206 5.80 27.90 -15.33
C SER A 206 4.62 27.99 -14.35
N SER A 207 3.59 27.18 -14.56
CA SER A 207 2.45 27.11 -13.64
C SER A 207 2.75 26.13 -12.51
N VAL A 208 2.47 26.54 -11.26
CA VAL A 208 2.63 25.72 -10.07
C VAL A 208 1.31 25.65 -9.33
N GLN A 209 1.00 24.48 -8.79
CA GLN A 209 -0.15 24.29 -7.91
C GLN A 209 0.26 23.47 -6.70
N GLU A 210 -0.07 23.99 -5.52
CA GLU A 210 0.06 23.25 -4.28
C GLU A 210 -1.23 22.50 -3.99
N VAL A 211 -1.12 21.20 -3.72
CA VAL A 211 -2.23 20.34 -3.35
C VAL A 211 -1.95 19.80 -1.95
N ARG A 212 -2.83 20.12 -0.99
CA ARG A 212 -2.71 19.61 0.37
C ARG A 212 -3.21 18.17 0.42
N VAL A 213 -2.42 17.28 1.04
CA VAL A 213 -2.75 15.88 1.21
C VAL A 213 -2.86 15.59 2.69
N VAL A 214 -4.09 15.32 3.15
CA VAL A 214 -4.40 15.03 4.55
C VAL A 214 -4.25 13.53 4.77
N THR A 215 -3.43 13.14 5.74
CA THR A 215 -3.05 11.74 5.98
C THR A 215 -3.68 11.18 7.26
N THR A 216 -3.48 9.89 7.50
CA THR A 216 -3.77 9.21 8.76
C THR A 216 -2.61 9.25 9.75
N ALA A 217 -1.48 9.85 9.37
CA ALA A 217 -0.34 10.03 10.26
C ALA A 217 -0.71 10.89 11.48
N ALA A 218 -0.15 10.53 12.63
CA ALA A 218 -0.28 11.26 13.88
C ALA A 218 0.85 12.28 14.06
N ASP A 219 2.00 12.04 13.43
CA ASP A 219 3.21 12.84 13.57
C ASP A 219 3.99 12.96 12.26
N ARG A 220 5.06 13.75 12.31
CA ARG A 220 5.94 13.99 11.18
C ARG A 220 6.59 12.72 10.64
N ASP A 221 7.08 11.84 11.50
CA ASP A 221 7.85 10.66 11.06
C ASP A 221 6.95 9.69 10.29
N GLN A 222 5.72 9.48 10.77
CA GLN A 222 4.68 8.77 10.05
C GLN A 222 4.30 9.47 8.74
N GLY A 223 4.24 10.80 8.72
CA GLY A 223 3.99 11.57 7.51
C GLY A 223 5.10 11.46 6.47
N GLU A 224 6.36 11.39 6.89
CA GLU A 224 7.52 11.20 6.01
C GLU A 224 7.45 9.83 5.31
N ARG A 225 6.93 8.79 5.97
CA ARG A 225 6.66 7.48 5.34
C ARG A 225 5.63 7.60 4.23
N VAL A 226 4.50 8.28 4.50
CA VAL A 226 3.48 8.54 3.48
C VAL A 226 4.05 9.38 2.33
N ARG A 227 4.92 10.35 2.61
CA ARG A 227 5.60 11.15 1.59
C ARG A 227 6.46 10.28 0.66
N GLU A 228 7.22 9.35 1.21
CA GLU A 228 8.11 8.47 0.46
C GLU A 228 7.31 7.54 -0.46
N ASP A 229 6.23 6.95 0.06
CA ASP A 229 5.30 6.14 -0.74
C ASP A 229 4.65 6.93 -1.88
N LEU A 230 4.19 8.17 -1.60
CA LEU A 230 3.63 9.04 -2.62
C LEU A 230 4.66 9.39 -3.70
N ASN A 231 5.89 9.73 -3.32
CA ASN A 231 6.95 10.04 -4.29
C ASN A 231 7.35 8.83 -5.13
N ARG A 232 7.31 7.61 -4.57
CA ARG A 232 7.53 6.37 -5.31
C ARG A 232 6.40 6.13 -6.31
N GLY A 233 5.14 6.26 -5.87
CA GLY A 233 3.98 6.13 -6.76
C GLY A 233 3.95 7.14 -7.91
N LEU A 234 4.49 8.35 -7.71
CA LEU A 234 4.69 9.34 -8.77
C LEU A 234 5.82 8.96 -9.72
N ALA A 235 6.89 8.33 -9.22
CA ALA A 235 7.98 7.84 -10.07
C ALA A 235 7.51 6.71 -10.97
N ASP A 236 6.78 5.75 -10.44
CA ASP A 236 6.19 4.62 -11.19
C ASP A 236 5.26 5.08 -12.33
N ALA A 237 4.65 6.26 -12.18
CA ALA A 237 3.75 6.84 -13.17
C ALA A 237 4.47 7.76 -14.18
N ASP A 238 5.80 7.86 -14.13
CA ASP A 238 6.61 8.82 -14.89
C ASP A 238 6.23 10.30 -14.63
N LEU A 239 5.66 10.61 -13.47
CA LEU A 239 5.19 11.94 -13.08
C LEU A 239 6.12 12.66 -12.12
N ARG A 240 7.16 11.98 -11.59
CA ARG A 240 8.03 12.56 -10.57
C ARG A 240 8.94 13.65 -11.13
N LYS A 241 9.06 14.74 -10.37
CA LYS A 241 10.05 15.81 -10.58
C LYS A 241 11.40 15.44 -9.95
#